data_AF-A0A9E5SZE5-F1
#
_entry.id   AF-A0A9E5SZE5-F1
#
_cell.length_a   1.000
_cell.length_b   1.000
_cell.length_c   1.000
_cell.angle_alpha   90.00
_cell.angle_beta   90.00
_cell.angle_gamma   90.00
#
_symmetry.space_group_name_H-M   'P 1'
#
loop_
_entity.id
_entity.type
_entity.pdbx_description
1 polymer ?
#
loop_
_entity_poly.entity_id
_entity_poly.type
_entity_poly.pdbx_seq_one_letter_code
_entity_poly.pdbx_strand_id
1 'polypeptide(L)' 'MELEELRKKALSLPTKPGVYVMMDKSGAVIYVGKAKQLRSRVSGYFRDSDHD' A
#
# COMPACT_ATOMS: atom_id res chain seq x y z
N MET A 1 9.38 2.87 9.89
CA MET A 1 9.39 1.63 9.09
C MET A 1 10.17 1.92 7.84
N GLU A 2 11.09 1.04 7.47
CA GLU A 2 11.83 1.18 6.22
C GLU A 2 10.97 0.81 5.00
N LEU A 3 11.34 1.34 3.83
CA LEU A 3 10.62 1.15 2.56
C LEU A 3 10.42 -0.35 2.23
N GLU A 4 11.44 -1.16 2.46
CA GLU A 4 11.41 -2.60 2.17
C GLU A 4 10.37 -3.35 3.03
N GLU A 5 10.22 -2.96 4.30
CA GLU A 5 9.22 -3.57 5.18
C GLU A 5 7.79 -3.20 4.77
N LEU A 6 7.58 -1.97 4.28
CA LEU A 6 6.29 -1.56 3.71
C LEU A 6 5.97 -2.31 2.42
N ARG A 7 6.97 -2.52 1.55
CA ARG A 7 6.84 -3.32 0.33
C ARG A 7 6.46 -4.76 0.65
N LYS A 8 7.10 -5.41 1.61
CA LYS A 8 6.75 -6.77 2.06
C LYS A 8 5.31 -6.85 2.60
N LYS A 9 4.89 -5.88 3.41
CA LYS A 9 3.50 -5.80 3.89
C LYS A 9 2.51 -5.61 2.75
N ALA A 10 2.82 -4.77 1.78
CA ALA A 10 1.96 -4.58 0.61
C ALA A 10 1.82 -5.88 -0.21
N LEU A 11 2.91 -6.62 -0.38
CA LEU A 11 2.92 -7.89 -1.09
C LEU A 11 2.21 -9.02 -0.33
N SER A 12 2.07 -8.96 1.00
CA SER A 12 1.38 -9.98 1.79
C SER A 12 -0.15 -9.82 1.84
N LEU A 13 -0.69 -8.67 1.41
CA LEU A 13 -2.13 -8.39 1.42
C LEU A 13 -2.96 -9.39 0.59
N PRO A 14 -4.24 -9.63 0.90
CA PRO A 14 -5.06 -10.55 0.12
C PRO A 14 -5.41 -9.97 -1.27
N THR A 15 -5.65 -10.86 -2.24
CA THR A 15 -6.26 -10.53 -3.55
C THR A 15 -7.79 -10.48 -3.43
N LYS A 16 -8.29 -9.66 -2.50
CA LYS A 16 -9.72 -9.50 -2.23
C LYS A 16 -10.11 -8.03 -2.13
N PRO A 17 -11.40 -7.68 -2.28
CA PRO A 17 -11.87 -6.33 -2.01
C PRO A 17 -11.65 -5.92 -0.56
N GLY A 18 -11.40 -4.63 -0.33
CA GLY A 18 -11.28 -4.10 1.02
C GLY A 18 -10.84 -2.64 1.03
N VAL A 19 -10.58 -2.16 2.24
CA VAL A 19 -10.10 -0.80 2.54
C VAL A 19 -8.67 -0.89 3.09
N TYR A 20 -7.81 0.05 2.71
CA TYR A 20 -6.48 0.22 3.25
C TYR A 20 -6.29 1.64 3.78
N VAL A 21 -5.38 1.77 4.75
CA VAL A 21 -5.04 3.02 5.40
C VAL A 21 -3.54 3.25 5.22
N MET A 22 -3.17 4.47 4.84
CA MET A 22 -1.80 4.94 4.91
C MET A 22 -1.67 5.88 6.10
N MET A 23 -0.59 5.72 6.83
CA MET A 23 -0.27 6.51 8.01
C MET A 23 1.09 7.17 7.83
N ASP A 24 1.25 8.34 8.43
CA ASP A 24 2.58 8.95 8.54
C ASP A 24 3.43 8.24 9.60
N LYS A 25 4.67 8.74 9.79
CA LYS A 25 5.61 8.18 10.77
C LYS A 25 5.15 8.29 12.22
N SER A 26 4.20 9.17 12.53
CA SER A 26 3.61 9.34 13.86
C SER A 26 2.41 8.42 14.10
N GLY A 27 1.94 7.74 13.05
CA GLY A 27 0.74 6.90 13.08
C GLY A 27 -0.55 7.65 12.73
N ALA A 28 -0.46 8.93 12.36
CA ALA A 28 -1.62 9.70 11.92
C ALA A 28 -2.10 9.21 10.55
N VAL A 29 -3.40 9.00 10.39
CA VAL A 29 -3.99 8.60 9.11
C VAL A 29 -3.89 9.75 8.12
N ILE A 30 -3.22 9.52 7.00
CA ILE A 30 -3.05 10.51 5.92
C ILE A 30 -3.87 10.18 4.68
N TYR A 31 -4.28 8.92 4.51
CA TYR A 31 -5.08 8.49 3.36
C TYR A 31 -5.84 7.20 3.67
N VAL A 32 -7.07 7.11 3.16
CA VAL A 32 -7.90 5.90 3.17
C VAL A 32 -8.35 5.59 1.75
N GLY A 33 -8.10 4.37 1.29
CA GLY A 33 -8.48 3.92 -0.04
C GLY A 33 -9.26 2.62 -0.03
N LYS A 34 -10.15 2.44 -1.01
CA LYS A 34 -10.81 1.15 -1.29
C LYS A 34 -10.22 0.52 -2.55
N ALA A 35 -10.19 -0.81 -2.61
CA ALA A 35 -9.74 -1.55 -3.78
C ALA A 35 -10.60 -2.78 -4.02
N LYS A 36 -10.75 -3.19 -5.28
CA LYS A 36 -11.29 -4.52 -5.64
C LYS A 36 -10.31 -5.65 -5.32
N GLN A 37 -9.01 -5.35 -5.34
CA GLN A 37 -7.93 -6.28 -5.02
C GLN A 37 -6.85 -5.54 -4.23
N LEU A 38 -6.79 -5.75 -2.92
CA LEU A 38 -5.89 -5.02 -2.01
C LEU A 38 -4.42 -5.19 -2.40
N ARG A 39 -3.96 -6.43 -2.64
CA ARG A 39 -2.56 -6.69 -3.02
C ARG A 39 -2.12 -5.84 -4.21
N SER A 40 -2.83 -5.95 -5.33
CA SER A 40 -2.50 -5.24 -6.57
C SER A 40 -2.49 -3.73 -6.39
N ARG A 41 -3.52 -3.18 -5.71
CA ARG A 41 -3.62 -1.73 -5.50
C ARG A 41 -2.51 -1.19 -4.62
N VAL A 42 -2.25 -1.84 -3.49
CA VAL A 42 -1.29 -1.33 -2.51
C VAL A 42 0.15 -1.61 -2.94
N SER A 43 0.44 -2.76 -3.56
CA SER A 43 1.78 -3.02 -4.12
C SER A 43 2.16 -2.05 -5.24
N GLY A 44 1.17 -1.48 -5.94
CA GLY A 44 1.39 -0.53 -7.03
C GLY A 44 2.12 0.75 -6.60
N TYR A 45 1.98 1.17 -5.34
CA TYR A 45 2.70 2.32 -4.80
C TYR A 45 4.22 2.09 -4.61
N PHE A 46 4.67 0.83 -4.70
CA PHE A 46 6.07 0.43 -4.52
C PHE A 46 6.71 -0.09 -5.81
N ARG A 47 6.03 0.06 -6.96
CA ARG A 47 6.65 -0.12 -8.26
C ARG A 47 7.38 1.17 -8.61
N ASP A 48 8.61 1.06 -9.10
CA ASP A 48 9.30 2.20 -9.71
C ASP A 48 8.41 2.74 -10.82
N SER A 49 8.05 4.02 -10.71
CA SER A 49 7.39 4.73 -11.77
C SER A 49 8.46 5.12 -12.79
N ASP A 50 8.75 4.25 -13.74
CA ASP A 50 9.27 4.68 -15.04
C ASP A 50 8.14 5.46 -15.73
N HIS A 51 8.02 6.75 -15.40
CA HIS A 51 7.22 7.72 -16.15
C HIS A 51 8.16 8.90 -16.44
N ASP A 52 8.91 8.77 -17.55
CA ASP A 52 9.33 9.92 -18.35
C ASP A 52 8.17 10.34 -19.27
#